data_AF-A0A564Q138-F1
#
_entry.id   AF-A0A564Q138-F1
#
_cell.length_a   1.000
_cell.length_b   1.000
_cell.length_c   1.000
_cell.angle_alpha   90.00
_cell.angle_beta   90.00
_cell.angle_gamma   90.00
#
_symmetry.space_group_name_H-M   'P 1'
#
loop_
_entity.id
_entity.type
_entity.pdbx_description
1 polymer ?
#
loop_
_entity_poly.entity_id
_entity_poly.type
_entity_poly.pdbx_seq_one_letter_code
_entity_poly.pdbx_strand_id
1 'polypeptide(L)'
;MKNTKERMKKEDGFWVNLARDAIVVIVLLGMICGTFYLTTGLISPMVAVEGHSMEPHIHQGDLVFIVSPDKYGNLTTYLEGKEKNYVMFGDYGDVIVYIPDGNKKRSPVIHRAMIFLDKGESVDIGINGIEYMTNKMPHEGYLTKGDNEETNRSLDQPLLSSPVKNEWITGVARFKIPYVGYLSIIPRRLVEGMPKL
;
A
#
# COMPACT_ATOMS: atom_id res chain seq x y z
N MET A 1 8.07 28.69 54.15
CA MET A 1 8.19 29.50 52.90
C MET A 1 9.35 29.12 51.98
N LYS A 2 10.59 28.85 52.47
CA LYS A 2 11.70 28.41 51.60
C LYS A 2 11.42 27.10 50.85
N ASN A 3 10.89 26.11 51.57
CA ASN A 3 10.59 24.77 51.03
C ASN A 3 9.54 24.80 49.88
N THR A 4 8.56 25.72 49.95
CA THR A 4 7.53 25.88 48.90
C THR A 4 8.08 26.49 47.62
N LYS A 5 9.00 27.48 47.72
CA LYS A 5 9.63 28.11 46.54
C LYS A 5 10.58 27.19 45.80
N GLU A 6 11.32 26.35 46.51
CA GLU A 6 12.19 25.33 45.89
C GLU A 6 11.37 24.24 45.18
N ARG A 7 10.21 23.87 45.75
CA ARG A 7 9.29 22.91 45.15
C ARG A 7 8.68 23.44 43.85
N MET A 8 8.19 24.69 43.85
CA MET A 8 7.68 25.35 42.63
C MET A 8 8.76 25.47 41.55
N LYS A 9 9.99 25.88 41.89
CA LYS A 9 11.09 26.00 40.92
C LYS A 9 11.50 24.64 40.31
N LYS A 10 11.37 23.56 41.08
CA LYS A 10 11.63 22.18 40.63
C LYS A 10 10.50 21.66 39.73
N GLU A 11 9.25 22.01 40.02
CA GLU A 11 8.10 21.71 39.16
C GLU A 11 8.18 22.49 37.83
N ASP A 12 8.50 23.78 37.87
CA ASP A 12 8.70 24.60 36.66
C ASP A 12 9.81 24.04 35.76
N GLY A 13 10.94 23.62 36.37
CA GLY A 13 12.03 22.98 35.64
C GLY A 13 11.65 21.63 35.02
N PHE A 14 10.79 20.85 35.69
CA PHE A 14 10.28 19.58 35.16
C PHE A 14 9.41 19.81 33.92
N TRP A 15 8.43 20.72 33.99
CA TRP A 15 7.53 21.02 32.86
C TRP A 15 8.27 21.62 31.67
N VAL A 16 9.29 22.46 31.92
CA VAL A 16 10.14 23.02 30.85
C VAL A 16 10.94 21.92 30.14
N ASN A 17 11.54 20.98 30.89
CA ASN A 17 12.25 19.85 30.29
C ASN A 17 11.32 18.95 29.50
N LEU A 18 10.15 18.63 30.05
CA LEU A 18 9.15 17.82 29.35
C LEU A 18 8.69 18.49 28.05
N ALA A 19 8.41 19.80 28.08
CA ALA A 19 8.04 20.56 26.88
C ALA A 19 9.16 20.57 25.85
N ARG A 20 10.41 20.78 26.29
CA ARG A 20 11.58 20.73 25.41
C ARG A 20 11.72 19.36 24.74
N ASP A 21 11.61 18.28 25.51
CA ASP A 21 11.73 16.91 25.00
C ASP A 21 10.59 16.59 24.03
N ALA A 22 9.37 17.00 24.33
CA ALA A 22 8.22 16.87 23.43
C ALA A 22 8.44 17.62 22.11
N ILE A 23 8.95 18.85 22.15
CA ILE A 23 9.27 19.62 20.94
C ILE A 23 10.33 18.90 20.10
N VAL A 24 11.40 18.39 20.72
CA VAL A 24 12.44 17.64 20.01
C VAL A 24 11.86 16.41 19.32
N VAL A 25 11.01 15.64 20.01
CA VAL A 25 10.34 14.46 19.44
C VAL A 25 9.44 14.86 18.26
N ILE A 26 8.63 15.91 18.39
CA ILE A 26 7.76 16.40 17.32
C ILE A 26 8.60 16.83 16.10
N VAL A 27 9.71 17.53 16.31
CA VAL A 27 10.61 17.96 15.23
C VAL A 27 11.24 16.75 14.54
N LEU A 28 11.73 15.76 15.29
CA LEU A 28 12.29 14.52 14.72
C LEU A 28 11.25 13.75 13.91
N LEU A 29 10.04 13.56 14.45
CA LEU A 29 8.94 12.91 13.73
C LEU A 29 8.53 13.70 12.49
N GLY A 30 8.46 15.03 12.59
CA GLY A 30 8.19 15.92 11.45
C GLY A 30 9.24 15.79 10.36
N MET A 31 10.53 15.68 10.71
CA MET A 31 11.60 15.45 9.74
C MET A 31 11.51 14.07 9.08
N ILE A 32 11.17 13.03 9.82
CA ILE A 32 10.99 11.67 9.27
C ILE A 32 9.80 11.62 8.33
N CYS A 33 8.61 12.04 8.80
CA CYS A 33 7.39 12.08 8.00
C CYS A 33 7.54 13.00 6.79
N GLY A 34 8.19 14.16 6.97
CA GLY A 34 8.52 15.09 5.91
C GLY A 34 9.42 14.45 4.86
N THR A 35 10.47 13.72 5.28
CA THR A 35 11.36 12.99 4.35
C THR A 35 10.60 11.95 3.54
N PHE A 36 9.73 11.16 4.19
CA PHE A 36 8.89 10.20 3.46
C PHE A 36 7.95 10.88 2.49
N TYR A 37 7.26 11.94 2.90
CA TYR A 37 6.35 12.66 2.01
C TYR A 37 7.09 13.28 0.81
N LEU A 38 8.26 13.89 1.04
CA LEU A 38 9.05 14.50 -0.02
C LEU A 38 9.60 13.47 -1.01
N THR A 39 9.99 12.28 -0.55
CA THR A 39 10.58 11.25 -1.41
C THR A 39 9.53 10.34 -2.07
N THR A 40 8.43 10.05 -1.40
CA THR A 40 7.44 9.05 -1.85
C THR A 40 6.09 9.65 -2.21
N GLY A 41 5.78 10.86 -1.73
CA GLY A 41 4.43 11.43 -1.78
C GLY A 41 3.49 10.90 -0.69
N LEU A 42 3.96 10.02 0.21
CA LEU A 42 3.18 9.40 1.26
C LEU A 42 3.86 9.61 2.63
N ILE A 43 3.05 9.83 3.67
CA ILE A 43 3.55 9.90 5.06
C ILE A 43 3.97 8.51 5.55
N SER A 44 3.24 7.47 5.12
CA SER A 44 3.47 6.06 5.48
C SER A 44 3.70 5.23 4.23
N PRO A 45 4.93 5.19 3.68
CA PRO A 45 5.23 4.57 2.39
C PRO A 45 5.47 3.05 2.47
N MET A 46 4.84 2.35 3.41
CA MET A 46 5.13 0.95 3.70
C MET A 46 3.87 0.16 4.02
N VAL A 47 3.72 -1.02 3.43
CA VAL A 47 2.63 -1.95 3.68
C VAL A 47 3.17 -3.36 3.96
N ALA A 48 2.61 -4.04 4.96
CA ALA A 48 2.95 -5.43 5.24
C ALA A 48 1.96 -6.35 4.50
N VAL A 49 2.49 -7.36 3.80
CA VAL A 49 1.68 -8.27 3.00
C VAL A 49 1.19 -9.42 3.85
N GLU A 50 -0.14 -9.61 3.89
CA GLU A 50 -0.77 -10.65 4.71
C GLU A 50 -1.30 -11.83 3.89
N GLY A 51 -1.52 -11.66 2.59
CA GLY A 51 -2.02 -12.70 1.69
C GLY A 51 -0.92 -13.42 0.90
N HIS A 52 -1.32 -14.46 0.17
CA HIS A 52 -0.45 -15.27 -0.70
C HIS A 52 -0.74 -15.04 -2.19
N SER A 53 -1.66 -14.11 -2.52
CA SER A 53 -2.15 -13.90 -3.88
C SER A 53 -1.11 -13.31 -4.82
N MET A 54 0.01 -12.81 -4.30
CA MET A 54 1.12 -12.26 -5.07
C MET A 54 2.34 -13.20 -5.16
N GLU A 55 2.25 -14.41 -4.63
CA GLU A 55 3.33 -15.38 -4.77
C GLU A 55 3.48 -15.85 -6.23
N PRO A 56 4.69 -16.15 -6.72
CA PRO A 56 5.97 -16.19 -6.00
C PRO A 56 6.68 -14.83 -5.89
N HIS A 57 6.08 -13.76 -6.42
CA HIS A 57 6.74 -12.46 -6.56
C HIS A 57 6.76 -11.64 -5.26
N ILE A 58 5.69 -11.66 -4.47
CA ILE A 58 5.59 -11.04 -3.16
C ILE A 58 4.94 -12.03 -2.20
N HIS A 59 5.63 -12.35 -1.09
CA HIS A 59 5.21 -13.38 -0.15
C HIS A 59 4.51 -12.77 1.06
N GLN A 60 3.74 -13.61 1.76
CA GLN A 60 3.25 -13.25 3.09
C GLN A 60 4.42 -12.87 4.01
N GLY A 61 4.26 -11.76 4.73
CA GLY A 61 5.27 -11.24 5.65
C GLY A 61 6.29 -10.31 4.99
N ASP A 62 6.26 -10.11 3.67
CA ASP A 62 7.06 -9.08 3.02
C ASP A 62 6.59 -7.68 3.46
N LEU A 63 7.55 -6.79 3.75
CA LEU A 63 7.29 -5.36 3.88
C LEU A 63 7.54 -4.70 2.52
N VAL A 64 6.51 -4.15 1.91
CA VAL A 64 6.57 -3.53 0.59
C VAL A 64 6.59 -2.01 0.73
N PHE A 65 7.56 -1.38 0.08
CA PHE A 65 7.67 0.07 0.02
C PHE A 65 6.89 0.59 -1.19
N ILE A 66 6.07 1.60 -0.94
CA ILE A 66 5.15 2.17 -1.91
C ILE A 66 5.37 3.67 -2.08
N VAL A 67 5.02 4.17 -3.25
CA VAL A 67 5.05 5.60 -3.60
C VAL A 67 3.66 6.03 -4.06
N SER A 68 3.36 7.32 -3.95
CA SER A 68 2.13 7.88 -4.50
C SER A 68 2.07 7.61 -6.02
N PRO A 69 0.89 7.27 -6.59
CA PRO A 69 0.73 6.95 -8.01
C PRO A 69 1.32 8.01 -8.94
N ASP A 70 1.20 9.29 -8.59
CA ASP A 70 1.62 10.38 -9.45
C ASP A 70 3.08 10.81 -9.24
N LYS A 71 3.82 10.17 -8.31
CA LYS A 71 5.13 10.66 -7.84
C LYS A 71 6.23 10.53 -8.89
N TYR A 72 6.23 9.45 -9.66
CA TYR A 72 7.30 9.07 -10.58
C TYR A 72 6.83 8.88 -12.03
N GLY A 73 5.71 9.52 -12.38
CA GLY A 73 5.06 9.38 -13.68
C GLY A 73 3.87 8.42 -13.63
N ASN A 74 3.30 8.13 -14.80
CA ASN A 74 2.12 7.29 -14.92
C ASN A 74 2.44 5.83 -14.61
N LEU A 75 1.44 5.14 -14.05
CA LEU A 75 1.44 3.69 -13.88
C LEU A 75 1.68 3.00 -15.22
N THR A 76 2.54 1.97 -15.21
CA THR A 76 2.76 1.11 -16.36
C THR A 76 2.06 -0.22 -16.10
N THR A 77 1.04 -0.53 -16.88
CA THR A 77 0.31 -1.80 -16.79
C THR A 77 1.14 -2.98 -17.30
N TYR A 78 0.71 -4.21 -17.06
CA TYR A 78 1.37 -5.42 -17.55
C TYR A 78 1.55 -5.40 -19.08
N LEU A 79 0.50 -5.02 -19.82
CA LEU A 79 0.56 -4.97 -21.29
C LEU A 79 1.56 -3.92 -21.78
N GLU A 80 1.50 -2.72 -21.24
CA GLU A 80 2.46 -1.66 -21.57
C GLU A 80 3.88 -2.03 -21.13
N GLY A 81 4.02 -2.69 -19.98
CA GLY A 81 5.29 -3.17 -19.46
C GLY A 81 5.91 -4.21 -20.37
N LYS A 82 5.10 -5.10 -20.95
CA LYS A 82 5.55 -6.08 -21.94
C LYS A 82 6.06 -5.42 -23.23
N GLU A 83 5.38 -4.37 -23.70
CA GLU A 83 5.83 -3.60 -24.87
C GLU A 83 7.13 -2.82 -24.59
N LYS A 84 7.24 -2.24 -23.39
CA LYS A 84 8.40 -1.43 -22.95
C LYS A 84 9.54 -2.28 -22.38
N ASN A 85 9.36 -3.58 -22.24
CA ASN A 85 10.24 -4.49 -21.50
C ASN A 85 10.54 -4.01 -20.06
N TYR A 86 9.51 -3.47 -19.39
CA TYR A 86 9.56 -2.99 -18.01
C TYR A 86 9.03 -4.04 -17.05
N VAL A 87 9.88 -4.48 -16.11
CA VAL A 87 9.62 -5.59 -15.19
C VAL A 87 9.72 -5.09 -13.74
N MET A 88 8.72 -5.43 -12.93
CA MET A 88 8.71 -5.23 -11.49
C MET A 88 8.28 -6.50 -10.76
N PHE A 89 9.03 -6.82 -9.70
CA PHE A 89 8.83 -8.01 -8.87
C PHE A 89 8.91 -9.34 -9.63
N GLY A 90 9.57 -9.40 -10.79
CA GLY A 90 9.78 -10.63 -11.55
C GLY A 90 8.86 -10.79 -12.77
N ASP A 91 7.89 -9.88 -12.96
CA ASP A 91 7.00 -9.88 -14.11
C ASP A 91 6.68 -8.45 -14.60
N TYR A 92 6.02 -8.30 -15.75
CA TYR A 92 5.84 -7.02 -16.43
C TYR A 92 4.89 -6.07 -15.68
N GLY A 93 5.17 -4.77 -15.78
CA GLY A 93 4.29 -3.71 -15.26
C GLY A 93 4.31 -3.55 -13.73
N ASP A 94 3.57 -2.56 -13.27
CA ASP A 94 3.51 -2.13 -11.87
C ASP A 94 2.58 -3.00 -11.01
N VAL A 95 2.93 -3.11 -9.74
CA VAL A 95 2.08 -3.67 -8.68
C VAL A 95 1.53 -2.51 -7.85
N ILE A 96 0.21 -2.45 -7.69
CA ILE A 96 -0.48 -1.35 -7.01
C ILE A 96 -1.17 -1.83 -5.74
N VAL A 97 -1.22 -0.94 -4.74
CA VAL A 97 -2.03 -1.09 -3.54
C VAL A 97 -3.25 -0.22 -3.68
N TYR A 98 -4.45 -0.78 -3.50
CA TYR A 98 -5.70 -0.04 -3.64
C TYR A 98 -6.75 -0.45 -2.62
N ILE A 99 -7.74 0.42 -2.41
CA ILE A 99 -8.91 0.14 -1.58
C ILE A 99 -10.06 -0.31 -2.49
N PRO A 100 -10.54 -1.55 -2.39
CA PRO A 100 -11.63 -2.05 -3.22
C PRO A 100 -12.89 -1.16 -3.12
N ASP A 101 -13.39 -0.71 -4.28
CA ASP A 101 -14.56 0.19 -4.42
C ASP A 101 -14.44 1.51 -3.64
N GLY A 102 -13.23 1.92 -3.25
CA GLY A 102 -12.99 3.05 -2.36
C GLY A 102 -13.54 2.86 -0.94
N ASN A 103 -14.02 1.66 -0.59
CA ASN A 103 -14.62 1.38 0.71
C ASN A 103 -13.55 1.16 1.78
N LYS A 104 -13.27 2.19 2.57
CA LYS A 104 -12.27 2.17 3.67
C LYS A 104 -12.52 1.15 4.78
N LYS A 105 -13.68 0.49 4.81
CA LYS A 105 -13.96 -0.64 5.72
C LYS A 105 -13.41 -1.96 5.20
N ARG A 106 -13.05 -2.05 3.92
CA ARG A 106 -12.42 -3.22 3.30
C ARG A 106 -10.90 -3.13 3.45
N SER A 107 -10.26 -4.28 3.60
CA SER A 107 -8.81 -4.37 3.61
C SER A 107 -8.25 -3.96 2.24
N PRO A 108 -7.16 -3.19 2.19
CA PRO A 108 -6.46 -2.90 0.95
C PRO A 108 -5.97 -4.16 0.26
N VAL A 109 -5.88 -4.11 -1.07
CA VAL A 109 -5.40 -5.21 -1.92
C VAL A 109 -4.14 -4.74 -2.65
N ILE A 110 -3.14 -5.61 -2.73
CA ILE A 110 -1.90 -5.38 -3.47
C ILE A 110 -1.85 -6.36 -4.64
N HIS A 111 -2.10 -5.90 -5.87
CA HIS A 111 -2.13 -6.74 -7.07
C HIS A 111 -1.51 -6.02 -8.27
N ARG A 112 -1.16 -6.78 -9.31
CA ARG A 112 -0.57 -6.24 -10.54
C ARG A 112 -1.63 -5.53 -11.38
N ALA A 113 -1.28 -4.34 -11.89
CA ALA A 113 -2.12 -3.61 -12.83
C ALA A 113 -1.97 -4.25 -14.22
N MET A 114 -3.03 -4.88 -14.72
CA MET A 114 -2.97 -5.64 -15.97
C MET A 114 -3.19 -4.75 -17.20
N ILE A 115 -4.21 -3.90 -17.14
CA ILE A 115 -4.62 -2.98 -18.21
C ILE A 115 -5.46 -1.84 -17.61
N PHE A 116 -5.38 -0.66 -18.20
CA PHE A 116 -6.29 0.46 -17.94
C PHE A 116 -7.28 0.57 -19.09
N LEU A 117 -8.56 0.73 -18.78
CA LEU A 117 -9.62 0.86 -19.78
C LEU A 117 -10.51 2.05 -19.45
N ASP A 118 -11.00 2.71 -20.50
CA ASP A 118 -11.99 3.77 -20.39
C ASP A 118 -13.41 3.20 -20.22
N LYS A 119 -14.33 4.08 -19.81
CA LYS A 119 -15.74 3.71 -19.66
C LYS A 119 -16.32 3.17 -20.98
N GLY A 120 -16.93 2.00 -20.92
CA GLY A 120 -17.59 1.35 -22.05
C GLY A 120 -16.66 0.48 -22.90
N GLU A 121 -15.35 0.53 -22.68
CA GLU A 121 -14.39 -0.37 -23.30
C GLU A 121 -14.48 -1.78 -22.70
N SER A 122 -13.97 -2.75 -23.43
CA SER A 122 -13.82 -4.13 -22.99
C SER A 122 -12.55 -4.70 -23.59
N VAL A 123 -11.92 -5.60 -22.87
CA VAL A 123 -10.76 -6.34 -23.36
C VAL A 123 -11.11 -7.81 -23.59
N ASP A 124 -10.51 -8.36 -24.64
CA ASP A 124 -10.43 -9.78 -24.95
C ASP A 124 -8.96 -10.07 -25.31
N ILE A 125 -8.18 -10.53 -24.33
CA ILE A 125 -6.73 -10.73 -24.47
C ILE A 125 -6.32 -12.11 -23.97
N GLY A 126 -5.37 -12.75 -24.67
CA GLY A 126 -4.68 -13.94 -24.21
C GLY A 126 -3.33 -13.60 -23.58
N ILE A 127 -3.11 -13.95 -22.31
CA ILE A 127 -1.81 -13.85 -21.65
C ILE A 127 -1.39 -15.25 -21.20
N ASN A 128 -0.23 -15.71 -21.67
CA ASN A 128 0.33 -17.03 -21.37
C ASN A 128 -0.65 -18.19 -21.61
N GLY A 129 -1.49 -18.08 -22.65
CA GLY A 129 -2.50 -19.08 -22.99
C GLY A 129 -3.79 -19.02 -22.16
N ILE A 130 -3.92 -18.04 -21.27
CA ILE A 130 -5.15 -17.77 -20.52
C ILE A 130 -5.85 -16.59 -21.16
N GLU A 131 -7.11 -16.78 -21.54
CA GLU A 131 -7.95 -15.72 -22.10
C GLU A 131 -8.64 -14.92 -20.98
N TYR A 132 -8.57 -13.61 -21.11
CA TYR A 132 -9.21 -12.65 -20.23
C TYR A 132 -10.21 -11.84 -21.04
N MET A 133 -11.48 -12.09 -20.76
CA MET A 133 -12.60 -11.37 -21.33
C MET A 133 -13.32 -10.58 -20.25
N THR A 134 -13.64 -9.32 -20.53
CA THR A 134 -14.45 -8.50 -19.62
C THR A 134 -15.66 -7.93 -20.34
N ASN A 135 -16.72 -7.65 -19.57
CA ASN A 135 -17.84 -6.87 -20.06
C ASN A 135 -17.42 -5.39 -20.22
N LYS A 136 -18.28 -4.60 -20.87
CA LYS A 136 -18.07 -3.16 -20.98
C LYS A 136 -17.87 -2.51 -19.62
N MET A 137 -16.82 -1.71 -19.50
CA MET A 137 -16.43 -1.08 -18.24
C MET A 137 -17.49 -0.09 -17.76
N PRO A 138 -17.94 -0.17 -16.50
CA PRO A 138 -18.92 0.76 -15.95
C PRO A 138 -18.36 2.19 -15.79
N HIS A 139 -17.04 2.31 -15.64
CA HIS A 139 -16.27 3.54 -15.58
C HIS A 139 -14.80 3.23 -15.90
N GLU A 140 -13.99 4.27 -16.09
CA GLU A 140 -12.55 4.11 -16.31
C GLU A 140 -11.84 3.52 -15.07
N GLY A 141 -10.79 2.76 -15.29
CA GLY A 141 -9.99 2.17 -14.21
C GLY A 141 -9.11 1.01 -14.65
N TYR A 142 -8.31 0.52 -13.71
CA TYR A 142 -7.42 -0.61 -13.90
C TYR A 142 -8.16 -1.93 -13.65
N LEU A 143 -7.91 -2.90 -14.51
CA LEU A 143 -8.13 -4.29 -14.20
C LEU A 143 -6.85 -4.84 -13.55
N THR A 144 -7.01 -5.54 -12.43
CA THR A 144 -5.90 -6.05 -11.63
C THR A 144 -5.96 -7.56 -11.48
N LYS A 145 -4.82 -8.15 -11.14
CA LYS A 145 -4.71 -9.58 -10.86
C LYS A 145 -3.59 -9.86 -9.87
N GLY A 146 -3.79 -10.79 -8.95
CA GLY A 146 -2.71 -11.36 -8.17
C GLY A 146 -1.79 -12.26 -9.02
N ASP A 147 -0.50 -12.23 -8.73
CA ASP A 147 0.52 -12.99 -9.48
C ASP A 147 0.44 -14.50 -9.27
N ASN A 148 -0.16 -14.96 -8.18
CA ASN A 148 -0.31 -16.38 -7.89
C ASN A 148 -1.35 -17.02 -8.81
N GLU A 149 -0.89 -17.86 -9.74
CA GLU A 149 -1.74 -18.55 -10.71
C GLU A 149 -2.69 -19.57 -10.07
N GLU A 150 -2.33 -20.17 -8.93
CA GLU A 150 -3.17 -21.13 -8.24
C GLU A 150 -4.40 -20.45 -7.62
N THR A 151 -4.18 -19.29 -6.99
CA THR A 151 -5.24 -18.54 -6.29
C THR A 151 -5.96 -17.53 -7.18
N ASN A 152 -5.32 -17.03 -8.24
CA ASN A 152 -5.87 -16.01 -9.13
C ASN A 152 -5.90 -16.54 -10.56
N ARG A 153 -6.99 -17.22 -10.91
CA ARG A 153 -7.18 -17.79 -12.26
C ARG A 153 -7.86 -16.83 -13.24
N SER A 154 -8.36 -15.70 -12.74
CA SER A 154 -9.03 -14.67 -13.52
C SER A 154 -8.59 -13.29 -13.02
N LEU A 155 -8.99 -12.24 -13.73
CA LEU A 155 -8.91 -10.87 -13.22
C LEU A 155 -9.72 -10.73 -11.91
N ASP A 156 -9.31 -9.78 -11.09
CA ASP A 156 -9.99 -9.47 -9.83
C ASP A 156 -11.39 -8.91 -10.09
N GLN A 157 -11.54 -8.11 -11.13
CA GLN A 157 -12.81 -7.46 -11.46
C GLN A 157 -13.64 -8.32 -12.43
N PRO A 158 -14.97 -8.38 -12.25
CA PRO A 158 -15.77 -7.59 -11.30
C PRO A 158 -15.99 -8.26 -9.93
N LEU A 159 -15.39 -9.42 -9.65
CA LEU A 159 -15.72 -10.25 -8.48
C LEU A 159 -15.24 -9.65 -7.16
N LEU A 160 -14.01 -9.14 -7.13
CA LEU A 160 -13.38 -8.55 -5.96
C LEU A 160 -13.77 -7.07 -5.80
N SER A 161 -13.87 -6.33 -6.91
CA SER A 161 -14.28 -4.92 -6.94
C SER A 161 -14.77 -4.52 -8.33
N SER A 162 -15.24 -3.28 -8.45
CA SER A 162 -15.29 -2.52 -9.70
C SER A 162 -13.87 -2.28 -10.25
N PRO A 163 -13.69 -1.90 -11.54
CA PRO A 163 -12.40 -1.44 -12.07
C PRO A 163 -11.72 -0.45 -11.12
N VAL A 164 -10.43 -0.59 -10.87
CA VAL A 164 -9.76 0.20 -9.84
C VAL A 164 -9.54 1.61 -10.35
N LYS A 165 -10.23 2.60 -9.78
CA LYS A 165 -10.04 4.00 -10.14
C LYS A 165 -8.71 4.53 -9.60
N ASN A 166 -8.14 5.54 -10.25
CA ASN A 166 -6.88 6.14 -9.82
C ASN A 166 -6.96 6.65 -8.36
N GLU A 167 -8.09 7.26 -7.97
CA GLU A 167 -8.28 7.76 -6.60
C GLU A 167 -8.41 6.67 -5.53
N TRP A 168 -8.56 5.40 -5.91
CA TRP A 168 -8.60 4.27 -4.98
C TRP A 168 -7.21 3.67 -4.74
N ILE A 169 -6.22 4.01 -5.57
CA ILE A 169 -4.84 3.57 -5.45
C ILE A 169 -4.19 4.35 -4.32
N THR A 170 -3.71 3.63 -3.31
CA THR A 170 -3.02 4.20 -2.14
C THR A 170 -1.52 4.21 -2.31
N GLY A 171 -0.98 3.42 -3.24
CA GLY A 171 0.39 3.55 -3.69
C GLY A 171 0.81 2.48 -4.70
N VAL A 172 2.01 2.66 -5.24
CA VAL A 172 2.64 1.78 -6.23
C VAL A 172 3.86 1.14 -5.60
N ALA A 173 3.93 -0.19 -5.63
CA ALA A 173 5.05 -0.93 -5.06
C ALA A 173 6.34 -0.71 -5.85
N ARG A 174 7.44 -0.47 -5.12
CA ARG A 174 8.76 -0.19 -5.72
C ARG A 174 9.84 -1.17 -5.29
N PHE A 175 9.83 -1.60 -4.03
CA PHE A 175 10.69 -2.69 -3.57
C PHE A 175 10.09 -3.37 -2.35
N LYS A 176 10.66 -4.51 -1.96
CA LYS A 176 10.22 -5.28 -0.79
C LYS A 176 11.40 -5.70 0.09
N ILE A 177 11.13 -5.88 1.37
CA ILE A 177 12.05 -6.46 2.34
C ILE A 177 11.39 -7.73 2.89
N PRO A 178 11.94 -8.92 2.59
CA PRO A 178 11.34 -10.18 3.03
C PRO A 178 11.20 -10.28 4.54
N TYR A 179 10.10 -10.89 5.00
CA TYR A 179 9.80 -11.25 6.39
C TYR A 179 9.66 -10.09 7.41
N VAL A 180 10.11 -8.88 7.08
CA VAL A 180 10.05 -7.72 8.01
C VAL A 180 8.61 -7.31 8.32
N GLY A 181 7.66 -7.56 7.42
CA GLY A 181 6.24 -7.28 7.62
C GLY A 181 5.65 -7.99 8.84
N TYR A 182 6.21 -9.16 9.22
CA TYR A 182 5.77 -9.91 10.41
C TYR A 182 5.91 -9.11 11.72
N LEU A 183 6.83 -8.15 11.80
CA LEU A 183 6.95 -7.24 12.95
C LEU A 183 5.66 -6.47 13.22
N SER A 184 4.90 -6.15 12.17
CA SER A 184 3.61 -5.46 12.28
C SER A 184 2.42 -6.41 12.33
N ILE A 185 2.50 -7.57 11.67
CA ILE A 185 1.39 -8.53 11.53
C ILE A 185 1.18 -9.33 12.82
N ILE A 186 2.26 -9.86 13.41
CA ILE A 186 2.17 -10.74 14.58
C ILE A 186 1.47 -10.05 15.76
N PRO A 187 1.86 -8.83 16.18
CA PRO A 187 1.18 -8.15 17.28
C PRO A 187 -0.29 -7.86 16.98
N ARG A 188 -0.63 -7.50 15.73
CA ARG A 188 -2.01 -7.18 15.31
C ARG A 188 -2.91 -8.40 15.43
N ARG A 189 -2.47 -9.55 14.92
CA ARG A 189 -3.22 -10.81 15.02
C ARG A 189 -3.42 -11.25 16.46
N LEU A 190 -2.42 -11.04 17.33
CA LEU A 190 -2.56 -11.34 18.76
C LEU A 190 -3.64 -10.47 19.41
N VAL A 191 -3.73 -9.19 19.06
CA VAL A 191 -4.75 -8.27 19.58
C VAL A 191 -6.15 -8.60 19.04
N GLU A 192 -6.27 -8.90 17.75
CA GLU A 192 -7.56 -9.26 17.12
C GLU A 192 -8.12 -10.60 17.60
N GLY A 193 -7.24 -11.54 17.97
CA GLY A 193 -7.63 -12.84 18.53
C GLY A 193 -8.09 -12.79 19.99
N MET A 194 -7.95 -11.65 20.68
CA MET A 194 -8.46 -11.51 22.05
C MET A 194 -9.98 -11.33 22.06
N PRO A 195 -10.72 -11.98 22.99
CA PRO A 195 -12.14 -11.73 23.16
C PRO A 195 -12.36 -10.26 23.49
N LYS A 196 -13.32 -9.62 22.81
CA LYS A 196 -13.73 -8.25 23.13
C LYS A 196 -14.39 -8.27 24.51
N LEU A 197 -13.81 -7.52 25.46
CA LEU A 197 -14.36 -7.29 26.80
C LEU A 197 -15.70 -6.54 26.73
#